data_AF-M0CP25-F1
#
_entry.id   AF-M0CP25-F1
#
_cell.length_a   1.000
_cell.length_b   1.000
_cell.length_c   1.000
_cell.angle_alpha   90.00
_cell.angle_beta   90.00
_cell.angle_gamma   90.00
#
_symmetry.space_group_name_H-M   'P 1'
#
loop_
_entity.id
_entity.type
_entity.pdbx_description
1 polymer ?
#
loop_
_entity_poly.entity_id
_entity_poly.type
_entity_poly.pdbx_seq_one_letter_code
_entity_poly.pdbx_strand_id
1 'polypeptide(L)'
;MGRPSADAALAAVAAAILVAAAGTVVALPTDAAPTGDDVAFDAGVPESYDFAATDEPGVATVDGEAFDALGAALAAAEPGDTVELLGRFDPQATVVVETPNVTIRRAADSDAGSGGSLPVIDGAGEGDVLALNATGVTVDGVWVRNSGYATEGNDAAVWVDGAGVTVRDSRITDATFGVWVDSVADARLVDNTVVGRDEIPSRTDRGNGIQLYEAVDASVVDNRITDARDGIYYSWAEGVEAHNNTLWDLRYGVHYMYSNDCRLVNNTAVGNDAGYALMLSEGLEILGNTAVNNTGQSGHGILLKSIDHTTVRDNHVVGNDNGLFVYNSLDNEIVRNLVAGNGAGVHLSAGSVRESVHHNTFARNRVQVRADVNSQVAWNESAGNYWAGAGARDVDGDGVSETRYRPAGMVQHLTGQHPRASAFTGSPAFEVVRLAERTLPAVEAPGVVDHRPLAEPPHDWRDYYDRSH
;
A
#
# COMPACT_ATOMS: atom_id res chain seq x y z
N MET A 1 1.94 -65.78 19.41
CA MET A 1 1.61 -64.44 19.96
C MET A 1 2.86 -63.58 19.86
N GLY A 2 2.95 -62.74 18.82
CA GLY A 2 4.09 -61.84 18.64
C GLY A 2 3.96 -60.65 19.58
N ARG A 3 5.06 -60.27 20.26
CA ARG A 3 5.11 -59.05 21.05
C ARG A 3 4.93 -57.85 20.11
N PRO A 4 4.12 -56.83 20.47
CA PRO A 4 4.03 -55.61 19.69
C PRO A 4 5.42 -54.94 19.62
N SER A 5 5.74 -54.34 18.47
CA SER A 5 6.95 -53.54 18.30
C SER A 5 6.94 -52.35 19.27
N ALA A 6 8.12 -51.88 19.67
CA ALA A 6 8.27 -50.75 20.59
C ALA A 6 7.47 -49.51 20.14
N ASP A 7 7.33 -49.31 18.83
CA ASP A 7 6.57 -48.20 18.23
C ASP A 7 5.05 -48.31 18.46
N ALA A 8 4.49 -49.53 18.43
CA ALA A 8 3.07 -49.76 18.71
C ALA A 8 2.73 -49.57 20.19
N ALA A 9 3.68 -49.88 21.09
CA ALA A 9 3.53 -49.62 22.51
C ALA A 9 3.62 -48.11 22.82
N LEU A 10 4.51 -47.38 22.15
CA LEU A 10 4.64 -45.93 22.31
C LEU A 10 3.40 -45.17 21.82
N ALA A 11 2.83 -45.58 20.68
CA ALA A 11 1.60 -45.02 20.14
C ALA A 11 0.38 -45.26 21.06
N ALA A 12 0.28 -46.44 21.68
CA ALA A 12 -0.78 -46.75 22.62
C ALA A 12 -0.66 -45.95 23.93
N VAL A 13 0.56 -45.69 24.42
CA VAL A 13 0.80 -44.85 25.60
C VAL A 13 0.49 -43.38 25.32
N ALA A 14 0.85 -42.86 24.14
CA ALA A 14 0.50 -41.51 23.72
C ALA A 14 -1.03 -41.33 23.63
N ALA A 15 -1.75 -42.30 23.07
CA ALA A 15 -3.21 -42.29 22.99
C ALA A 15 -3.89 -42.34 24.38
N ALA A 16 -3.31 -43.07 25.34
CA ALA A 16 -3.85 -43.15 26.70
C ALA A 16 -3.66 -41.85 27.51
N ILE A 17 -2.53 -41.15 27.32
CA ILE A 17 -2.29 -39.83 27.94
C ILE A 17 -3.25 -38.77 27.36
N LEU A 18 -3.59 -38.88 26.07
CA LEU A 18 -4.57 -38.03 25.37
C LEU A 18 -5.99 -38.15 25.95
N VAL A 19 -6.42 -39.34 26.37
CA VAL A 19 -7.74 -39.54 27.00
C VAL A 19 -7.78 -38.94 28.42
N ALA A 20 -6.64 -38.91 29.12
CA ALA A 20 -6.55 -38.33 30.46
C ALA A 20 -6.46 -36.79 30.45
N ALA A 21 -5.89 -36.18 29.41
CA ALA A 21 -5.75 -34.71 29.29
C ALA A 21 -7.00 -33.99 28.77
N ALA A 22 -7.97 -34.73 28.20
CA ALA A 22 -9.24 -34.16 27.71
C ALA A 22 -10.22 -33.73 28.84
N GLY A 23 -9.86 -33.99 30.10
CA GLY A 23 -10.72 -33.79 31.26
C GLY A 23 -10.45 -32.54 32.08
N THR A 24 -10.19 -31.38 31.47
CA THR A 24 -10.42 -30.04 32.08
C THR A 24 -10.09 -28.96 31.03
N VAL A 25 -11.04 -28.68 30.15
CA VAL A 25 -11.04 -27.41 29.39
C VAL A 25 -11.91 -26.45 30.19
N VAL A 26 -11.29 -25.65 31.06
CA VAL A 26 -11.94 -24.47 31.63
C VAL A 26 -11.95 -23.43 30.52
N ALA A 27 -13.14 -23.13 29.99
CA ALA A 27 -13.34 -22.01 29.10
C ALA A 27 -13.10 -20.72 29.89
N LEU A 28 -11.91 -20.15 29.73
CA LEU A 28 -11.68 -18.76 30.12
C LEU A 28 -12.36 -17.88 29.06
N PRO A 29 -13.18 -16.91 29.45
CA PRO A 29 -13.79 -15.99 28.51
C PRO A 29 -12.68 -15.10 27.95
N THR A 30 -12.32 -15.29 26.67
CA THR A 30 -11.51 -14.33 25.94
C THR A 30 -12.42 -13.25 25.38
N ASP A 31 -12.03 -12.01 25.62
CA ASP A 31 -12.44 -10.71 25.06
C ASP A 31 -13.67 -10.67 24.17
N ALA A 32 -14.59 -9.73 24.46
CA ALA A 32 -15.79 -9.45 23.68
C ALA A 32 -15.55 -9.65 22.19
N ALA A 33 -16.26 -10.61 21.60
CA ALA A 33 -16.20 -10.86 20.17
C ALA A 33 -16.69 -9.58 19.46
N PRO A 34 -15.95 -9.05 18.47
CA PRO A 34 -16.38 -7.89 17.71
C PRO A 34 -17.76 -8.13 17.09
N THR A 35 -18.53 -7.05 16.94
CA THR A 35 -19.98 -7.12 16.65
C THR A 35 -20.32 -7.32 15.17
N GLY A 36 -19.34 -7.35 14.28
CA GLY A 36 -19.51 -7.57 12.83
C GLY A 36 -18.39 -8.40 12.20
N ASP A 37 -18.65 -8.89 10.98
CA ASP A 37 -17.68 -9.64 10.17
C ASP A 37 -17.01 -8.80 9.07
N ASP A 38 -17.62 -7.68 8.69
CA ASP A 38 -17.08 -6.77 7.67
C ASP A 38 -16.14 -5.72 8.28
N VAL A 39 -15.11 -5.34 7.52
CA VAL A 39 -14.19 -4.26 7.89
C VAL A 39 -14.92 -2.92 7.88
N ALA A 40 -14.86 -2.19 9.00
CA ALA A 40 -15.34 -0.82 9.15
C ALA A 40 -14.13 0.13 9.12
N PHE A 41 -13.87 0.73 7.97
CA PHE A 41 -12.78 1.69 7.79
C PHE A 41 -13.25 2.82 6.86
N ASP A 42 -13.11 4.05 7.32
CA ASP A 42 -13.31 5.25 6.51
C ASP A 42 -11.94 5.86 6.22
N ALA A 43 -11.58 5.89 4.94
CA ALA A 43 -10.32 6.46 4.48
C ALA A 43 -10.33 8.00 4.45
N GLY A 44 -11.47 8.64 4.74
CA GLY A 44 -11.64 10.08 4.60
C GLY A 44 -11.58 10.54 3.14
N VAL A 45 -11.88 9.65 2.20
CA VAL A 45 -11.93 9.97 0.76
C VAL A 45 -13.16 10.85 0.48
N PRO A 46 -13.00 12.02 -0.17
CA PRO A 46 -14.15 12.86 -0.54
C PRO A 46 -15.23 12.10 -1.33
N GLU A 47 -16.51 12.30 -0.97
CA GLU A 47 -17.64 11.66 -1.69
C GLU A 47 -17.85 12.23 -3.11
N SER A 48 -17.32 13.41 -3.43
CA SER A 48 -17.50 14.08 -4.72
C SER A 48 -16.19 14.66 -5.24
N TYR A 49 -15.70 14.13 -6.36
CA TYR A 49 -14.62 14.72 -7.16
C TYR A 49 -15.16 15.50 -8.36
N ASP A 50 -16.44 15.88 -8.32
CA ASP A 50 -17.07 16.73 -9.32
C ASP A 50 -16.50 18.14 -9.22
N PHE A 51 -15.46 18.40 -10.01
CA PHE A 51 -14.91 19.73 -10.17
C PHE A 51 -15.70 20.46 -11.26
N ALA A 52 -16.28 21.62 -10.93
CA ALA A 52 -16.92 22.49 -11.90
C ALA A 52 -15.92 23.51 -12.43
N ALA A 53 -15.61 23.42 -13.73
CA ALA A 53 -14.74 24.40 -14.39
C ALA A 53 -15.45 25.76 -14.46
N THR A 54 -14.67 26.84 -14.38
CA THR A 54 -15.15 28.17 -14.74
C THR A 54 -15.19 28.32 -16.25
N ASP A 55 -16.21 28.98 -16.77
CA ASP A 55 -16.31 29.37 -18.19
C ASP A 55 -15.83 30.82 -18.42
N GLU A 56 -15.45 31.53 -17.36
CA GLU A 56 -14.93 32.90 -17.46
C GLU A 56 -13.58 32.91 -18.19
N PRO A 57 -13.38 33.78 -19.19
CA PRO A 57 -12.13 33.87 -19.94
C PRO A 57 -10.91 34.07 -19.03
N GLY A 58 -9.82 33.39 -19.38
CA GLY A 58 -8.57 33.45 -18.63
C GLY A 58 -7.86 34.78 -18.74
N VAL A 59 -7.35 35.29 -17.61
CA VAL A 59 -6.45 36.44 -17.57
C VAL A 59 -5.23 36.07 -16.72
N ALA A 60 -4.06 36.12 -17.33
CA ALA A 60 -2.77 35.93 -16.66
C ALA A 60 -2.12 37.29 -16.43
N THR A 61 -1.66 37.57 -15.22
CA THR A 61 -1.01 38.84 -14.87
C THR A 61 0.41 38.58 -14.38
N VAL A 62 1.38 39.31 -14.92
CA VAL A 62 2.77 39.33 -14.45
C VAL A 62 3.26 40.78 -14.49
N ASP A 63 3.89 41.24 -13.40
CA ASP A 63 4.38 42.62 -13.25
C ASP A 63 3.37 43.74 -13.56
N GLY A 64 2.08 43.47 -13.32
CA GLY A 64 0.99 44.41 -13.57
C GLY A 64 0.55 44.49 -15.04
N GLU A 65 1.15 43.72 -15.93
CA GLU A 65 0.69 43.52 -17.30
C GLU A 65 -0.24 42.31 -17.38
N ALA A 66 -1.38 42.47 -18.06
CA ALA A 66 -2.40 41.43 -18.21
C ALA A 66 -2.37 40.84 -19.63
N PHE A 67 -2.53 39.51 -19.70
CA PHE A 67 -2.46 38.72 -20.92
C PHE A 67 -3.66 37.77 -21.00
N ASP A 68 -4.31 37.70 -22.16
CA ASP A 68 -5.40 36.75 -22.41
C ASP A 68 -4.88 35.32 -22.66
N ALA A 69 -3.58 35.17 -22.91
CA ALA A 69 -2.92 33.89 -23.18
C ALA A 69 -1.82 33.61 -22.16
N LEU A 70 -1.90 32.45 -21.49
CA LEU A 70 -0.92 32.04 -20.48
C LEU A 70 0.51 31.99 -21.03
N GLY A 71 0.71 31.44 -22.23
CA GLY A 71 2.02 31.39 -22.86
C GLY A 71 2.64 32.77 -23.12
N ALA A 72 1.82 33.79 -23.38
CA ALA A 72 2.31 35.16 -23.55
C ALA A 72 2.76 35.78 -22.23
N ALA A 73 2.03 35.56 -21.14
CA ALA A 73 2.45 35.98 -19.80
C ALA A 73 3.76 35.29 -19.37
N LEU A 74 3.88 33.98 -19.61
CA LEU A 74 5.10 33.23 -19.29
C LEU A 74 6.31 33.68 -20.10
N ALA A 75 6.12 34.05 -21.37
CA ALA A 75 7.18 34.61 -22.21
C ALA A 75 7.61 36.02 -21.78
N ALA A 76 6.73 36.76 -21.09
CA ALA A 76 7.04 38.08 -20.54
C ALA A 76 7.69 38.01 -19.14
N ALA A 77 7.52 36.90 -18.42
CA ALA A 77 8.04 36.71 -17.07
C ALA A 77 9.58 36.60 -17.04
N GLU A 78 10.19 37.28 -16.09
CA GLU A 78 11.60 37.17 -15.71
C GLU A 78 11.80 36.12 -14.59
N PRO A 79 13.04 35.63 -14.38
CA PRO A 79 13.31 34.67 -13.32
C PRO A 79 12.93 35.17 -11.93
N GLY A 80 12.09 34.41 -11.22
CA GLY A 80 11.57 34.76 -9.90
C GLY A 80 10.20 35.43 -9.92
N ASP A 81 9.67 35.75 -11.11
CA ASP A 81 8.37 36.39 -11.23
C ASP A 81 7.21 35.48 -10.83
N THR A 82 6.09 36.12 -10.52
CA THR A 82 4.83 35.44 -10.25
C THR A 82 3.82 35.77 -11.35
N VAL A 83 3.32 34.72 -12.02
CA VAL A 83 2.22 34.79 -12.97
C VAL A 83 0.92 34.42 -12.24
N GLU A 84 0.07 35.42 -12.01
CA GLU A 84 -1.23 35.26 -11.36
C GLU A 84 -2.32 34.92 -12.37
N LEU A 85 -3.09 33.86 -12.10
CA LEU A 85 -4.12 33.34 -12.99
C LEU A 85 -5.53 33.55 -12.46
N LEU A 86 -6.43 33.98 -13.35
CA LEU A 86 -7.88 33.99 -13.20
C LEU A 86 -8.53 33.34 -14.42
N GLY A 87 -9.73 32.76 -14.25
CA GLY A 87 -10.53 32.23 -15.35
C GLY A 87 -9.98 30.96 -15.98
N ARG A 88 -10.35 30.72 -17.24
CA ARG A 88 -10.05 29.52 -18.03
C ARG A 88 -9.17 29.86 -19.24
N PHE A 89 -8.09 29.10 -19.40
CA PHE A 89 -7.20 29.14 -20.55
C PHE A 89 -7.38 27.87 -21.38
N ASP A 90 -7.59 28.02 -22.69
CA ASP A 90 -7.77 26.92 -23.64
C ASP A 90 -6.60 26.86 -24.66
N PRO A 91 -5.36 26.56 -24.22
CA PRO A 91 -4.21 26.50 -25.12
C PRO A 91 -4.39 25.43 -26.21
N GLN A 92 -4.04 25.78 -27.44
CA GLN A 92 -4.12 24.87 -28.60
C GLN A 92 -2.89 23.96 -28.76
N ALA A 93 -1.89 24.15 -27.90
CA ALA A 93 -0.64 23.38 -27.84
C ALA A 93 -0.11 23.43 -26.41
N THR A 94 0.85 22.56 -26.07
CA THR A 94 1.49 22.54 -24.75
C THR A 94 1.99 23.92 -24.34
N VAL A 95 1.64 24.33 -23.12
CA VAL A 95 2.19 25.53 -22.49
C VAL A 95 3.52 25.17 -21.85
N VAL A 96 4.61 25.77 -22.33
CA VAL A 96 5.97 25.47 -21.85
C VAL A 96 6.46 26.60 -20.95
N VAL A 97 6.97 26.24 -19.77
CA VAL A 97 7.60 27.16 -18.81
C VAL A 97 9.12 26.99 -18.91
N GLU A 98 9.79 27.94 -19.56
CA GLU A 98 11.24 27.92 -19.78
C GLU A 98 12.01 28.86 -18.83
N THR A 99 11.31 29.76 -18.14
CA THR A 99 11.92 30.73 -17.24
C THR A 99 12.06 30.14 -15.83
N PRO A 100 13.28 30.11 -15.25
CA PRO A 100 13.53 29.49 -13.93
C PRO A 100 12.93 30.31 -12.79
N ASN A 101 12.58 29.63 -11.71
CA ASN A 101 12.00 30.19 -10.48
C ASN A 101 10.69 30.97 -10.68
N VAL A 102 9.98 30.77 -11.79
CA VAL A 102 8.66 31.36 -11.99
C VAL A 102 7.63 30.65 -11.11
N THR A 103 6.76 31.44 -10.50
CA THR A 103 5.58 30.93 -9.77
C THR A 103 4.32 31.18 -10.59
N ILE A 104 3.64 30.12 -11.01
CA ILE A 104 2.30 30.17 -11.59
C ILE A 104 1.32 29.90 -10.45
N ARG A 105 0.48 30.88 -10.12
CA ARG A 105 -0.50 30.69 -9.05
C ARG A 105 -1.83 31.32 -9.33
N ARG A 106 -2.84 30.90 -8.59
CA ARG A 106 -4.11 31.61 -8.52
C ARG A 106 -3.92 33.06 -8.05
N ALA A 107 -4.57 34.00 -8.74
CA ALA A 107 -4.58 35.41 -8.34
C ALA A 107 -5.29 35.58 -6.99
N ALA A 108 -4.77 36.49 -6.17
CA ALA A 108 -5.34 36.79 -4.87
C ALA A 108 -6.54 37.74 -5.02
N ASP A 109 -7.75 37.23 -5.26
CA ASP A 109 -8.97 38.06 -5.24
C ASP A 109 -10.04 37.60 -4.24
N SER A 110 -9.88 38.15 -3.03
CA SER A 110 -10.82 38.94 -2.21
C SER A 110 -12.29 38.57 -1.95
N ASP A 111 -12.81 37.36 -2.26
CA ASP A 111 -14.15 36.98 -1.71
C ASP A 111 -14.45 35.47 -1.58
N ALA A 112 -13.43 34.62 -1.69
CA ALA A 112 -13.65 33.18 -1.63
C ALA A 112 -12.90 32.54 -0.47
N GLY A 113 -13.55 32.44 0.70
CA GLY A 113 -13.12 31.49 1.72
C GLY A 113 -13.07 30.09 1.11
N SER A 114 -11.94 29.37 1.25
CA SER A 114 -11.72 27.93 0.97
C SER A 114 -12.42 27.25 -0.23
N GLY A 115 -12.98 27.99 -1.20
CA GLY A 115 -14.00 27.46 -2.11
C GLY A 115 -14.28 28.32 -3.36
N GLY A 116 -13.41 29.26 -3.72
CA GLY A 116 -13.54 29.96 -5.00
C GLY A 116 -12.96 29.12 -6.14
N SER A 117 -13.46 29.31 -7.37
CA SER A 117 -13.02 28.59 -8.56
C SER A 117 -11.51 28.72 -8.77
N LEU A 118 -10.83 27.58 -8.99
CA LEU A 118 -9.43 27.58 -9.40
C LEU A 118 -9.33 28.08 -10.86
N PRO A 119 -8.25 28.78 -11.24
CA PRO A 119 -7.94 29.01 -12.63
C PRO A 119 -7.72 27.67 -13.34
N VAL A 120 -8.23 27.55 -14.56
CA VAL A 120 -8.20 26.30 -15.34
C VAL A 120 -7.28 26.45 -16.54
N ILE A 121 -6.37 25.50 -16.72
CA ILE A 121 -5.61 25.29 -17.96
C ILE A 121 -6.18 24.02 -18.60
N ASP A 122 -7.01 24.19 -19.62
CA ASP A 122 -7.71 23.11 -20.30
C ASP A 122 -7.03 22.82 -21.65
N GLY A 123 -6.33 21.69 -21.72
CA GLY A 123 -5.65 21.26 -22.93
C GLY A 123 -6.60 20.96 -24.08
N ALA A 124 -6.03 20.65 -25.25
CA ALA A 124 -6.79 20.33 -26.44
C ALA A 124 -7.24 18.85 -26.53
N GLY A 125 -6.96 18.03 -25.52
CA GLY A 125 -7.12 16.57 -25.60
C GLY A 125 -6.04 15.87 -26.43
N GLU A 126 -4.90 16.53 -26.65
CA GLU A 126 -3.74 16.03 -27.40
C GLU A 126 -2.44 16.46 -26.71
N GLY A 127 -1.48 15.53 -26.57
CA GLY A 127 -0.16 15.82 -26.00
C GLY A 127 -0.19 16.28 -24.53
N ASP A 128 0.88 16.95 -24.11
CA ASP A 128 0.99 17.51 -22.77
C ASP A 128 0.26 18.84 -22.64
N VAL A 129 -0.27 19.16 -21.45
CA VAL A 129 -0.94 20.45 -21.20
C VAL A 129 0.06 21.51 -20.74
N LEU A 130 0.79 21.23 -19.65
CA LEU A 130 1.75 22.14 -19.03
C LEU A 130 3.11 21.44 -18.87
N ALA A 131 4.14 21.95 -19.53
CA ALA A 131 5.51 21.45 -19.43
C ALA A 131 6.39 22.42 -18.62
N LEU A 132 6.96 21.93 -17.52
CA LEU A 132 7.80 22.68 -16.59
C LEU A 132 9.28 22.39 -16.88
N ASN A 133 9.83 23.10 -17.87
CA ASN A 133 11.17 22.87 -18.45
C ASN A 133 12.26 23.76 -17.83
N ALA A 134 12.03 24.29 -16.63
CA ALA A 134 12.94 25.17 -15.94
C ALA A 134 13.02 24.84 -14.45
N THR A 135 14.17 25.13 -13.84
CA THR A 135 14.40 24.84 -12.43
C THR A 135 13.59 25.74 -11.51
N GLY A 136 13.20 25.21 -10.35
CA GLY A 136 12.55 25.99 -9.29
C GLY A 136 11.16 26.53 -9.63
N VAL A 137 10.53 26.04 -10.71
CA VAL A 137 9.17 26.47 -11.08
C VAL A 137 8.18 26.00 -10.03
N THR A 138 7.25 26.87 -9.64
CA THR A 138 6.15 26.53 -8.72
C THR A 138 4.82 26.67 -9.43
N VAL A 139 3.97 25.64 -9.34
CA VAL A 139 2.56 25.67 -9.73
C VAL A 139 1.72 25.53 -8.44
N ASP A 140 0.89 26.52 -8.15
CA ASP A 140 0.17 26.65 -6.88
C ASP A 140 -1.32 26.99 -7.09
N GLY A 141 -2.21 26.08 -6.70
CA GLY A 141 -3.64 26.36 -6.73
C GLY A 141 -4.20 26.48 -8.13
N VAL A 142 -3.74 25.65 -9.07
CA VAL A 142 -4.20 25.65 -10.47
C VAL A 142 -4.92 24.36 -10.79
N TRP A 143 -5.89 24.40 -11.69
CA TRP A 143 -6.49 23.19 -12.25
C TRP A 143 -5.96 22.97 -13.67
N VAL A 144 -5.21 21.89 -13.88
CA VAL A 144 -4.73 21.47 -15.20
C VAL A 144 -5.54 20.26 -15.65
N ARG A 145 -6.09 20.27 -16.87
CA ARG A 145 -6.92 19.17 -17.36
C ARG A 145 -6.84 18.92 -18.85
N ASN A 146 -7.41 17.78 -19.26
CA ASN A 146 -7.65 17.43 -20.65
C ASN A 146 -6.35 17.29 -21.48
N SER A 147 -5.42 16.49 -20.94
CA SER A 147 -4.22 16.08 -21.70
C SER A 147 -4.58 15.13 -22.84
N GLY A 148 -3.62 14.71 -23.65
CA GLY A 148 -3.83 13.68 -24.66
C GLY A 148 -4.17 12.29 -24.09
N TYR A 149 -4.47 11.35 -24.99
CA TYR A 149 -4.89 9.98 -24.69
C TYR A 149 -3.77 8.94 -24.90
N ALA A 150 -2.60 9.36 -25.41
CA ALA A 150 -1.55 8.42 -25.82
C ALA A 150 -0.73 7.96 -24.61
N THR A 151 -0.88 6.69 -24.24
CA THR A 151 -0.01 6.04 -23.24
C THR A 151 1.39 5.77 -23.78
N GLU A 152 1.55 5.60 -25.10
CA GLU A 152 2.86 5.41 -25.75
C GLU A 152 3.66 6.71 -25.84
N GLY A 153 2.96 7.85 -25.95
CA GLY A 153 3.55 9.19 -25.99
C GLY A 153 3.72 9.83 -24.61
N ASN A 154 3.22 9.15 -23.56
CA ASN A 154 3.22 9.64 -22.18
C ASN A 154 2.47 10.96 -21.95
N ASP A 155 1.40 11.21 -22.73
CA ASP A 155 0.65 12.47 -22.66
C ASP A 155 0.23 12.84 -21.22
N ALA A 156 0.77 13.93 -20.69
CA ALA A 156 0.63 14.33 -19.30
C ALA A 156 -0.14 15.64 -19.11
N ALA A 157 -0.88 15.77 -18.01
CA ALA A 157 -1.40 17.09 -17.65
C ALA A 157 -0.25 18.02 -17.22
N VAL A 158 0.66 17.52 -16.38
CA VAL A 158 1.86 18.26 -15.98
C VAL A 158 3.10 17.42 -16.28
N TRP A 159 3.95 17.89 -17.18
CA TRP A 159 5.27 17.33 -17.45
C TRP A 159 6.33 18.11 -16.68
N VAL A 160 7.20 17.43 -15.94
CA VAL A 160 8.24 18.03 -15.10
C VAL A 160 9.62 17.57 -15.58
N ASP A 161 10.35 18.50 -16.21
CA ASP A 161 11.72 18.33 -16.72
C ASP A 161 12.72 19.28 -16.02
N GLY A 162 12.22 20.14 -15.12
CA GLY A 162 13.01 21.02 -14.26
C GLY A 162 13.28 20.44 -12.87
N ALA A 163 14.52 20.57 -12.39
CA ALA A 163 14.86 20.24 -11.00
C ALA A 163 14.28 21.25 -9.99
N GLY A 164 13.93 20.77 -8.79
CA GLY A 164 13.40 21.62 -7.72
C GLY A 164 12.01 22.17 -7.98
N VAL A 165 11.27 21.60 -8.94
CA VAL A 165 9.90 22.01 -9.27
C VAL A 165 8.94 21.66 -8.13
N THR A 166 7.99 22.56 -7.85
CA THR A 166 6.91 22.32 -6.90
C THR A 166 5.56 22.40 -7.61
N VAL A 167 4.74 21.36 -7.48
CA VAL A 167 3.31 21.38 -7.88
C VAL A 167 2.51 21.15 -6.61
N ARG A 168 1.72 22.15 -6.20
CA ARG A 168 0.98 22.09 -4.95
C ARG A 168 -0.42 22.65 -5.01
N ASP A 169 -1.26 22.18 -4.09
CA ASP A 169 -2.63 22.66 -3.89
C ASP A 169 -3.48 22.63 -5.19
N SER A 170 -3.08 21.77 -6.15
CA SER A 170 -3.57 21.81 -7.53
C SER A 170 -4.52 20.66 -7.83
N ARG A 171 -5.36 20.85 -8.85
CA ARG A 171 -6.25 19.82 -9.39
C ARG A 171 -5.75 19.37 -10.74
N ILE A 172 -5.69 18.06 -10.94
CA ILE A 172 -5.19 17.46 -12.17
C ILE A 172 -6.23 16.42 -12.61
N THR A 173 -6.93 16.69 -13.71
CA THR A 173 -8.06 15.84 -14.11
C THR A 173 -8.04 15.51 -15.59
N ASP A 174 -8.78 14.46 -15.99
CA ASP A 174 -8.97 14.07 -17.38
C ASP A 174 -7.64 13.95 -18.11
N ALA A 175 -6.69 13.23 -17.52
CA ALA A 175 -5.33 13.10 -18.02
C ALA A 175 -4.97 11.63 -18.22
N THR A 176 -4.14 11.31 -19.22
CA THR A 176 -3.54 9.98 -19.33
C THR A 176 -2.55 9.80 -18.19
N PHE A 177 -1.53 10.66 -18.13
CA PHE A 177 -0.68 10.80 -16.95
C PHE A 177 -1.00 12.10 -16.22
N GLY A 178 -1.22 12.05 -14.90
CA GLY A 178 -1.51 13.27 -14.14
C GLY A 178 -0.27 14.18 -14.06
N VAL A 179 0.74 13.72 -13.32
CA VAL A 179 2.06 14.37 -13.29
C VAL A 179 3.10 13.36 -13.75
N TRP A 180 3.90 13.73 -14.76
CA TRP A 180 5.09 12.99 -15.18
C TRP A 180 6.33 13.72 -14.71
N VAL A 181 7.14 13.09 -13.86
CA VAL A 181 8.45 13.57 -13.42
C VAL A 181 9.52 12.82 -14.18
N ASP A 182 10.27 13.53 -15.02
CA ASP A 182 11.19 12.95 -16.01
C ASP A 182 12.66 13.20 -15.65
N SER A 183 13.32 12.22 -15.05
CA SER A 183 14.77 12.25 -14.79
C SER A 183 15.27 13.49 -14.04
N VAL A 184 14.46 14.05 -13.12
CA VAL A 184 14.81 15.25 -12.33
C VAL A 184 15.00 14.97 -10.84
N ALA A 185 15.75 15.87 -10.21
CA ALA A 185 15.94 15.89 -8.76
C ALA A 185 14.98 16.88 -8.06
N ASP A 186 14.69 16.60 -6.78
CA ASP A 186 14.05 17.54 -5.85
C ASP A 186 12.63 18.01 -6.25
N ALA A 187 11.90 17.23 -7.05
CA ALA A 187 10.51 17.52 -7.38
C ALA A 187 9.61 17.38 -6.14
N ARG A 188 8.67 18.31 -5.94
CA ARG A 188 7.77 18.37 -4.78
C ARG A 188 6.32 18.41 -5.23
N LEU A 189 5.59 17.31 -5.02
CA LEU A 189 4.19 17.16 -5.38
C LEU A 189 3.36 17.11 -4.10
N VAL A 190 2.71 18.22 -3.72
CA VAL A 190 2.14 18.41 -2.38
C VAL A 190 0.66 18.78 -2.41
N ASP A 191 -0.19 18.08 -1.68
CA ASP A 191 -1.64 18.38 -1.53
C ASP A 191 -2.38 18.54 -2.87
N ASN A 192 -2.00 17.75 -3.87
CA ASN A 192 -2.70 17.74 -5.16
C ASN A 192 -3.83 16.71 -5.15
N THR A 193 -4.86 16.98 -5.93
CA THR A 193 -5.90 15.99 -6.25
C THR A 193 -5.80 15.60 -7.71
N VAL A 194 -5.52 14.32 -7.95
CA VAL A 194 -5.36 13.73 -9.28
C VAL A 194 -6.51 12.77 -9.55
N VAL A 195 -7.28 13.03 -10.60
CA VAL A 195 -8.41 12.19 -11.02
C VAL A 195 -8.20 11.81 -12.49
N GLY A 196 -8.04 10.51 -12.75
CA GLY A 196 -7.89 10.00 -14.10
C GLY A 196 -9.20 10.00 -14.89
N ARG A 197 -9.26 9.15 -15.92
CA ARG A 197 -10.40 9.03 -16.84
C ARG A 197 -11.23 7.80 -16.50
N ASP A 198 -12.33 8.01 -15.78
CA ASP A 198 -13.23 6.93 -15.39
C ASP A 198 -13.96 6.32 -16.60
N GLU A 199 -14.13 7.11 -17.67
CA GLU A 199 -14.76 6.72 -18.92
C GLU A 199 -13.98 5.64 -19.68
N ILE A 200 -12.69 5.46 -19.37
CA ILE A 200 -11.87 4.32 -19.83
C ILE A 200 -12.16 3.15 -18.88
N PRO A 201 -12.96 2.13 -19.27
CA PRO A 201 -13.49 1.17 -18.29
C PRO A 201 -12.43 0.22 -17.73
N SER A 202 -11.39 -0.04 -18.52
CA SER A 202 -10.27 -0.90 -18.13
C SER A 202 -9.21 -0.06 -17.45
N ARG A 203 -9.01 -0.27 -16.13
CA ARG A 203 -7.93 0.40 -15.37
C ARG A 203 -6.56 0.21 -16.00
N THR A 204 -6.30 -0.96 -16.61
CA THR A 204 -5.01 -1.27 -17.25
C THR A 204 -4.71 -0.37 -18.46
N ASP A 205 -5.75 0.11 -19.14
CA ASP A 205 -5.62 0.93 -20.35
C ASP A 205 -5.51 2.44 -20.04
N ARG A 206 -5.64 2.82 -18.75
CA ARG A 206 -5.40 4.19 -18.28
C ARG A 206 -3.88 4.45 -18.12
N GLY A 207 -3.48 5.71 -18.01
CA GLY A 207 -2.14 6.06 -17.54
C GLY A 207 -2.10 6.26 -16.03
N ASN A 208 -0.94 6.63 -15.49
CA ASN A 208 -0.71 6.69 -14.04
C ASN A 208 -1.08 8.08 -13.47
N GLY A 209 -1.44 8.14 -12.19
CA GLY A 209 -1.71 9.42 -11.52
C GLY A 209 -0.44 10.27 -11.43
N ILE A 210 0.56 9.76 -10.73
CA ILE A 210 1.90 10.35 -10.65
C ILE A 210 2.91 9.30 -11.17
N GLN A 211 3.69 9.68 -12.18
CA GLN A 211 4.81 8.91 -12.70
C GLN A 211 6.13 9.54 -12.23
N LEU A 212 6.95 8.73 -11.56
CA LEU A 212 8.31 9.07 -11.14
C LEU A 212 9.28 8.24 -11.99
N TYR A 213 9.71 8.80 -13.11
CA TYR A 213 10.69 8.17 -14.00
C TYR A 213 12.07 8.74 -13.68
N GLU A 214 13.00 7.89 -13.23
CA GLU A 214 14.37 8.28 -12.87
C GLU A 214 14.46 9.50 -11.91
N ALA A 215 13.43 9.69 -11.08
CA ALA A 215 13.36 10.80 -10.14
C ALA A 215 14.27 10.55 -8.94
N VAL A 216 14.98 11.59 -8.50
CA VAL A 216 15.91 11.54 -7.36
C VAL A 216 15.47 12.52 -6.28
N ASP A 217 15.43 12.07 -5.02
CA ASP A 217 15.11 12.91 -3.85
C ASP A 217 13.78 13.68 -4.00
N ALA A 218 12.81 13.11 -4.73
CA ALA A 218 11.49 13.70 -4.90
C ALA A 218 10.61 13.49 -3.65
N SER A 219 9.64 14.37 -3.45
CA SER A 219 8.64 14.25 -2.39
C SER A 219 7.22 14.25 -2.96
N VAL A 220 6.42 13.26 -2.54
CA VAL A 220 5.01 13.10 -2.94
C VAL A 220 4.17 13.05 -1.67
N VAL A 221 3.54 14.18 -1.32
CA VAL A 221 3.04 14.43 0.03
C VAL A 221 1.57 14.85 0.03
N ASP A 222 0.76 14.25 0.90
CA ASP A 222 -0.64 14.63 1.14
C ASP A 222 -1.53 14.62 -0.13
N ASN A 223 -1.15 13.89 -1.19
CA ASN A 223 -1.92 13.85 -2.44
C ASN A 223 -3.11 12.87 -2.35
N ARG A 224 -4.14 13.15 -3.14
CA ARG A 224 -5.35 12.32 -3.28
C ARG A 224 -5.45 11.85 -4.73
N ILE A 225 -5.38 10.55 -4.99
CA ILE A 225 -5.29 10.00 -6.35
C ILE A 225 -6.33 8.89 -6.56
N THR A 226 -7.11 9.02 -7.63
CA THR A 226 -8.12 8.05 -8.06
C THR A 226 -8.25 8.00 -9.57
N ASP A 227 -8.97 6.98 -10.04
CA ASP A 227 -9.42 6.84 -11.42
C ASP A 227 -8.30 6.80 -12.47
N ALA A 228 -7.05 6.65 -12.03
CA ALA A 228 -5.90 6.35 -12.87
C ALA A 228 -5.68 4.82 -12.93
N ARG A 229 -4.65 4.40 -13.68
CA ARG A 229 -4.18 3.01 -13.66
C ARG A 229 -3.51 2.70 -12.33
N ASP A 230 -2.35 3.30 -12.08
CA ASP A 230 -1.64 3.19 -10.82
C ASP A 230 -1.55 4.59 -10.20
N GLY A 231 -1.64 4.69 -8.88
CA GLY A 231 -1.68 5.98 -8.18
C GLY A 231 -0.34 6.70 -8.24
N ILE A 232 0.68 6.10 -7.61
CA ILE A 232 2.08 6.56 -7.69
C ILE A 232 2.92 5.42 -8.29
N TYR A 233 3.52 5.67 -9.44
CA TYR A 233 4.36 4.70 -10.16
C TYR A 233 5.82 5.15 -10.15
N TYR A 234 6.69 4.24 -9.71
CA TYR A 234 8.14 4.45 -9.65
C TYR A 234 8.83 3.59 -10.72
N SER A 235 9.74 4.19 -11.47
CA SER A 235 10.58 3.51 -12.44
C SER A 235 12.00 4.06 -12.36
N TRP A 236 12.94 3.27 -11.83
CA TRP A 236 14.33 3.69 -11.63
C TRP A 236 14.51 4.93 -10.74
N ALA A 237 13.60 5.15 -9.79
CA ALA A 237 13.67 6.28 -8.86
C ALA A 237 14.54 5.95 -7.62
N GLU A 238 15.11 6.98 -6.99
CA GLU A 238 16.00 6.83 -5.83
C GLU A 238 15.72 7.91 -4.79
N GLY A 239 15.75 7.55 -3.50
CA GLY A 239 15.65 8.54 -2.40
C GLY A 239 14.28 9.24 -2.28
N VAL A 240 13.26 8.75 -2.98
CA VAL A 240 11.94 9.40 -2.97
C VAL A 240 11.21 9.14 -1.66
N GLU A 241 10.62 10.19 -1.10
CA GLU A 241 9.73 10.13 0.05
C GLU A 241 8.28 10.36 -0.36
N ALA A 242 7.42 9.35 -0.21
CA ALA A 242 5.99 9.51 -0.34
C ALA A 242 5.29 9.29 1.00
N HIS A 243 4.59 10.32 1.49
CA HIS A 243 3.90 10.22 2.76
C HIS A 243 2.51 10.86 2.79
N ASN A 244 1.64 10.28 3.62
CA ASN A 244 0.25 10.73 3.83
C ASN A 244 -0.62 10.80 2.56
N ASN A 245 -0.27 10.09 1.49
CA ASN A 245 -1.09 10.07 0.28
C ASN A 245 -2.28 9.13 0.47
N THR A 246 -3.43 9.48 -0.14
CA THR A 246 -4.64 8.65 -0.17
C THR A 246 -4.91 8.18 -1.60
N LEU A 247 -5.02 6.86 -1.77
CA LEU A 247 -4.96 6.16 -3.05
C LEU A 247 -6.12 5.15 -3.14
N TRP A 248 -7.11 5.37 -4.01
CA TRP A 248 -8.30 4.52 -4.08
C TRP A 248 -8.84 4.33 -5.49
N ASP A 249 -9.58 3.23 -5.70
CA ASP A 249 -10.16 2.84 -6.99
C ASP A 249 -9.16 2.67 -8.15
N LEU A 250 -7.91 2.34 -7.83
CA LEU A 250 -6.81 2.13 -8.77
C LEU A 250 -6.57 0.64 -9.01
N ARG A 251 -5.73 0.33 -10.01
CA ARG A 251 -5.12 -1.00 -10.12
C ARG A 251 -4.15 -1.16 -8.94
N TYR A 252 -3.10 -0.35 -8.87
CA TYR A 252 -2.19 -0.33 -7.74
C TYR A 252 -2.18 1.04 -7.08
N GLY A 253 -2.33 1.11 -5.75
CA GLY A 253 -2.15 2.36 -5.02
C GLY A 253 -0.74 2.91 -5.25
N VAL A 254 0.27 2.09 -4.95
CA VAL A 254 1.68 2.38 -5.24
C VAL A 254 2.30 1.23 -6.03
N HIS A 255 3.09 1.53 -7.05
CA HIS A 255 3.77 0.55 -7.90
C HIS A 255 5.26 0.87 -8.05
N TYR A 256 6.14 -0.06 -7.64
CA TYR A 256 7.58 0.08 -7.82
C TYR A 256 8.12 -0.83 -8.91
N MET A 257 9.03 -0.28 -9.70
CA MET A 257 9.93 -1.03 -10.57
C MET A 257 11.35 -0.44 -10.44
N TYR A 258 12.30 -1.24 -9.96
CA TYR A 258 13.73 -0.89 -9.94
C TYR A 258 14.06 0.40 -9.17
N SER A 259 13.39 0.67 -8.05
CA SER A 259 13.49 1.97 -7.37
C SER A 259 13.94 1.80 -5.91
N ASN A 260 15.13 2.28 -5.58
CA ASN A 260 15.82 1.94 -4.34
C ASN A 260 15.81 3.08 -3.31
N ASP A 261 16.07 2.74 -2.06
CA ASP A 261 16.28 3.70 -0.96
C ASP A 261 15.13 4.71 -0.79
N CYS A 262 13.91 4.29 -1.15
CA CYS A 262 12.71 5.11 -1.05
C CYS A 262 11.91 4.83 0.23
N ARG A 263 11.12 5.81 0.64
CA ARG A 263 10.33 5.80 1.88
C ARG A 263 8.84 5.92 1.54
N LEU A 264 8.03 4.95 1.96
CA LEU A 264 6.57 5.03 1.96
C LEU A 264 6.10 5.14 3.41
N VAL A 265 5.57 6.31 3.80
CA VAL A 265 5.23 6.60 5.20
C VAL A 265 3.77 7.04 5.34
N ASN A 266 2.99 6.37 6.20
CA ASN A 266 1.62 6.78 6.54
C ASN A 266 0.67 6.99 5.33
N ASN A 267 0.92 6.31 4.20
CA ASN A 267 0.01 6.37 3.07
C ASN A 267 -1.21 5.47 3.33
N THR A 268 -2.32 5.75 2.67
CA THR A 268 -3.54 4.94 2.70
C THR A 268 -3.91 4.46 1.30
N ALA A 269 -3.93 3.15 1.10
CA ALA A 269 -4.37 2.50 -0.13
C ALA A 269 -5.61 1.63 0.13
N VAL A 270 -6.75 2.04 -0.41
CA VAL A 270 -8.06 1.43 -0.13
C VAL A 270 -8.82 1.06 -1.41
N GLY A 271 -9.45 -0.12 -1.43
CA GLY A 271 -10.36 -0.49 -2.52
C GLY A 271 -9.71 -0.69 -3.89
N ASN A 272 -8.39 -0.87 -3.95
CA ASN A 272 -7.65 -1.05 -5.20
C ASN A 272 -7.57 -2.53 -5.62
N ASP A 273 -7.02 -2.81 -6.80
CA ASP A 273 -6.67 -4.20 -7.16
C ASP A 273 -5.50 -4.72 -6.33
N ALA A 274 -4.54 -3.86 -5.96
CA ALA A 274 -3.58 -4.05 -4.87
C ALA A 274 -3.27 -2.71 -4.20
N GLY A 275 -2.96 -2.74 -2.91
CA GLY A 275 -2.55 -1.54 -2.16
C GLY A 275 -1.16 -1.08 -2.59
N TYR A 276 -0.14 -1.86 -2.23
CA TYR A 276 1.27 -1.56 -2.49
C TYR A 276 1.91 -2.72 -3.27
N ALA A 277 2.22 -2.48 -4.54
CA ALA A 277 2.87 -3.44 -5.44
C ALA A 277 4.35 -3.10 -5.58
N LEU A 278 5.19 -3.62 -4.67
CA LEU A 278 6.61 -3.29 -4.61
C LEU A 278 7.44 -4.38 -5.31
N MET A 279 8.20 -3.99 -6.35
CA MET A 279 8.97 -4.95 -7.14
C MET A 279 10.40 -4.51 -7.42
N LEU A 280 11.31 -5.49 -7.40
CA LEU A 280 12.67 -5.40 -7.95
C LEU A 280 13.48 -4.24 -7.38
N SER A 281 13.41 -4.04 -6.06
CA SER A 281 13.93 -2.85 -5.38
C SER A 281 14.59 -3.24 -4.05
N GLU A 282 15.45 -2.39 -3.50
CA GLU A 282 16.12 -2.64 -2.21
C GLU A 282 16.20 -1.40 -1.33
N GLY A 283 16.45 -1.62 -0.04
CA GLY A 283 16.68 -0.52 0.91
C GLY A 283 15.43 0.30 1.24
N LEU A 284 14.23 -0.26 1.08
CA LEU A 284 13.00 0.50 1.28
C LEU A 284 12.64 0.68 2.76
N GLU A 285 11.95 1.76 3.07
CA GLU A 285 11.26 1.95 4.36
C GLU A 285 9.75 2.05 4.14
N ILE A 286 9.01 1.00 4.53
CA ILE A 286 7.55 0.90 4.39
C ILE A 286 6.95 1.00 5.80
N LEU A 287 6.59 2.22 6.20
CA LEU A 287 6.32 2.58 7.59
C LEU A 287 4.90 3.12 7.78
N GLY A 288 4.11 2.56 8.71
CA GLY A 288 2.84 3.18 9.11
C GLY A 288 1.75 3.21 8.03
N ASN A 289 1.92 2.50 6.92
CA ASN A 289 0.97 2.54 5.80
C ASN A 289 -0.28 1.70 6.10
N THR A 290 -1.39 2.08 5.49
CA THR A 290 -2.69 1.42 5.64
C THR A 290 -3.14 0.84 4.30
N ALA A 291 -3.28 -0.48 4.21
CA ALA A 291 -3.80 -1.21 3.06
C ALA A 291 -5.11 -1.91 3.42
N VAL A 292 -6.24 -1.39 2.93
CA VAL A 292 -7.57 -1.87 3.33
C VAL A 292 -8.43 -2.28 2.14
N ASN A 293 -9.05 -3.46 2.21
CA ASN A 293 -10.03 -3.94 1.22
C ASN A 293 -9.52 -3.87 -0.24
N ASN A 294 -8.23 -4.15 -0.46
CA ASN A 294 -7.71 -4.30 -1.82
C ASN A 294 -7.99 -5.73 -2.29
N THR A 295 -9.07 -5.90 -3.06
CA THR A 295 -9.65 -7.21 -3.43
C THR A 295 -9.94 -7.34 -4.93
N GLY A 296 -9.24 -6.56 -5.76
CA GLY A 296 -9.34 -6.72 -7.22
C GLY A 296 -8.58 -7.94 -7.73
N GLN A 297 -8.09 -7.90 -8.97
CA GLN A 297 -7.57 -9.11 -9.64
C GLN A 297 -6.42 -9.81 -8.89
N SER A 298 -5.53 -9.06 -8.24
CA SER A 298 -4.42 -9.60 -7.46
C SER A 298 -4.71 -9.65 -5.95
N GLY A 299 -5.46 -8.66 -5.46
CA GLY A 299 -5.99 -8.59 -4.10
C GLY A 299 -4.92 -8.51 -3.01
N HIS A 300 -3.76 -7.93 -3.31
CA HIS A 300 -2.66 -7.81 -2.36
C HIS A 300 -2.80 -6.53 -1.52
N GLY A 301 -2.64 -6.62 -0.20
CA GLY A 301 -2.43 -5.46 0.65
C GLY A 301 -1.05 -4.85 0.40
N ILE A 302 0.00 -5.60 0.74
CA ILE A 302 1.39 -5.28 0.40
C ILE A 302 2.03 -6.49 -0.29
N LEU A 303 2.50 -6.27 -1.51
CA LEU A 303 3.28 -7.22 -2.30
C LEU A 303 4.76 -6.81 -2.27
N LEU A 304 5.61 -7.73 -1.83
CA LEU A 304 7.06 -7.64 -1.87
C LEU A 304 7.58 -8.70 -2.85
N LYS A 305 8.01 -8.28 -4.04
CA LYS A 305 8.49 -9.18 -5.08
C LYS A 305 9.92 -8.84 -5.48
N SER A 306 10.87 -9.66 -5.07
CA SER A 306 12.30 -9.34 -5.19
C SER A 306 12.61 -8.00 -4.51
N ILE A 307 12.24 -7.93 -3.22
CA ILE A 307 12.53 -6.81 -2.34
C ILE A 307 13.52 -7.27 -1.28
N ASP A 308 14.64 -6.56 -1.15
CA ASP A 308 15.71 -6.95 -0.22
C ASP A 308 16.10 -5.81 0.71
N HIS A 309 16.70 -6.14 1.87
CA HIS A 309 17.24 -5.18 2.84
C HIS A 309 16.25 -4.07 3.26
N THR A 310 14.96 -4.41 3.34
CA THR A 310 13.86 -3.47 3.53
C THR A 310 13.23 -3.59 4.91
N THR A 311 12.75 -2.47 5.45
CA THR A 311 11.96 -2.44 6.68
C THR A 311 10.47 -2.28 6.37
N VAL A 312 9.64 -3.21 6.81
CA VAL A 312 8.18 -3.18 6.73
C VAL A 312 7.62 -3.16 8.14
N ARG A 313 7.20 -1.97 8.59
CA ARG A 313 6.94 -1.74 10.02
C ARG A 313 5.73 -0.86 10.31
N ASP A 314 5.03 -1.20 11.38
CA ASP A 314 3.87 -0.43 11.88
C ASP A 314 2.74 -0.29 10.82
N ASN A 315 2.69 -1.15 9.80
CA ASN A 315 1.67 -1.07 8.75
C ASN A 315 0.39 -1.81 9.15
N HIS A 316 -0.75 -1.32 8.69
CA HIS A 316 -2.07 -1.89 8.88
C HIS A 316 -2.57 -2.52 7.58
N VAL A 317 -2.62 -3.84 7.52
CA VAL A 317 -2.97 -4.64 6.35
C VAL A 317 -4.24 -5.43 6.63
N VAL A 318 -5.39 -4.88 6.25
CA VAL A 318 -6.70 -5.32 6.74
C VAL A 318 -7.68 -5.63 5.61
N GLY A 319 -8.32 -6.80 5.66
CA GLY A 319 -9.43 -7.14 4.76
C GLY A 319 -9.06 -7.36 3.29
N ASN A 320 -7.79 -7.62 2.96
CA ASN A 320 -7.34 -7.89 1.59
C ASN A 320 -7.48 -9.40 1.27
N ASP A 321 -7.47 -9.79 0.00
CA ASP A 321 -7.47 -11.23 -0.34
C ASP A 321 -6.16 -11.90 0.11
N ASN A 322 -5.05 -11.19 -0.04
CA ASN A 322 -3.71 -11.56 0.40
C ASN A 322 -3.12 -10.36 1.16
N GLY A 323 -2.83 -10.51 2.45
CA GLY A 323 -2.29 -9.42 3.28
C GLY A 323 -0.88 -9.03 2.83
N LEU A 324 0.13 -9.74 3.34
CA LEU A 324 1.52 -9.61 2.91
C LEU A 324 1.87 -10.73 1.94
N PHE A 325 2.30 -10.41 0.71
CA PHE A 325 2.84 -11.41 -0.22
C PHE A 325 4.33 -11.21 -0.38
N VAL A 326 5.12 -12.14 0.15
CA VAL A 326 6.59 -12.10 0.18
C VAL A 326 7.14 -13.14 -0.78
N TYR A 327 7.65 -12.67 -1.91
CA TYR A 327 8.07 -13.50 -3.04
C TYR A 327 9.49 -13.17 -3.44
N ASN A 328 10.37 -14.18 -3.44
CA ASN A 328 11.78 -14.05 -3.82
C ASN A 328 12.46 -12.83 -3.16
N SER A 329 12.12 -12.55 -1.91
CA SER A 329 12.55 -11.40 -1.13
C SER A 329 13.40 -11.91 0.04
N LEU A 330 14.44 -11.18 0.42
CA LEU A 330 15.42 -11.65 1.40
C LEU A 330 15.91 -10.52 2.30
N ASP A 331 16.26 -10.88 3.54
CA ASP A 331 16.92 -10.00 4.50
C ASP A 331 16.08 -8.74 4.84
N ASN A 332 14.75 -8.90 4.90
CA ASN A 332 13.83 -7.83 5.31
C ASN A 332 13.42 -7.98 6.78
N GLU A 333 13.06 -6.85 7.39
CA GLU A 333 12.48 -6.79 8.73
C GLU A 333 10.97 -6.49 8.62
N ILE A 334 10.13 -7.47 8.94
CA ILE A 334 8.67 -7.36 8.96
C ILE A 334 8.22 -7.35 10.43
N VAL A 335 8.06 -6.15 10.98
CA VAL A 335 7.95 -5.97 12.43
C VAL A 335 6.80 -5.05 12.82
N ARG A 336 6.07 -5.40 13.90
CA ARG A 336 4.95 -4.57 14.41
C ARG A 336 3.90 -4.21 13.36
N ASN A 337 3.58 -5.10 12.43
CA ASN A 337 2.47 -4.88 11.51
C ASN A 337 1.18 -5.49 12.09
N LEU A 338 0.06 -4.83 11.81
CA LEU A 338 -1.27 -5.40 11.98
C LEU A 338 -1.69 -6.08 10.69
N VAL A 339 -1.90 -7.40 10.72
CA VAL A 339 -2.35 -8.20 9.57
C VAL A 339 -3.65 -8.89 9.94
N ALA A 340 -4.78 -8.28 9.57
CA ALA A 340 -6.09 -8.69 10.04
C ALA A 340 -7.15 -8.95 8.96
N GLY A 341 -7.96 -10.00 9.14
CA GLY A 341 -9.11 -10.29 8.28
C GLY A 341 -8.81 -10.55 6.81
N ASN A 342 -7.56 -10.89 6.48
CA ASN A 342 -7.19 -11.17 5.10
C ASN A 342 -7.55 -12.61 4.70
N GLY A 343 -7.72 -12.87 3.40
CA GLY A 343 -7.91 -14.23 2.90
C GLY A 343 -6.71 -15.14 3.23
N ALA A 344 -5.50 -14.65 3.02
CA ALA A 344 -4.26 -15.15 3.61
C ALA A 344 -3.53 -13.99 4.29
N GLY A 345 -3.12 -14.14 5.56
CA GLY A 345 -2.40 -13.10 6.30
C GLY A 345 -1.02 -12.84 5.68
N VAL A 346 -0.21 -13.89 5.56
CA VAL A 346 1.05 -13.86 4.80
C VAL A 346 1.08 -14.98 3.78
N HIS A 347 1.49 -14.69 2.56
CA HIS A 347 1.91 -15.70 1.58
C HIS A 347 3.43 -15.59 1.40
N LEU A 348 4.14 -16.64 1.80
CA LEU A 348 5.59 -16.75 1.69
C LEU A 348 5.93 -17.71 0.55
N SER A 349 6.72 -17.27 -0.43
CA SER A 349 7.03 -18.08 -1.61
C SER A 349 8.41 -17.78 -2.19
N ALA A 350 8.83 -18.63 -3.14
CA ALA A 350 10.03 -18.48 -3.97
C ALA A 350 11.33 -18.22 -3.20
N GLY A 351 11.55 -18.93 -2.08
CA GLY A 351 12.82 -18.90 -1.36
C GLY A 351 12.99 -17.76 -0.36
N SER A 352 11.93 -16.99 -0.08
CA SER A 352 11.93 -15.94 0.95
C SER A 352 12.00 -16.54 2.36
N VAL A 353 13.20 -16.91 2.81
CA VAL A 353 13.41 -17.65 4.08
C VAL A 353 14.31 -16.91 5.08
N ARG A 354 14.82 -15.73 4.70
CA ARG A 354 15.72 -14.91 5.53
C ARG A 354 15.05 -13.63 6.06
N GLU A 355 13.73 -13.68 6.24
CA GLU A 355 12.98 -12.56 6.80
C GLU A 355 13.03 -12.58 8.32
N SER A 356 13.23 -11.42 8.96
CA SER A 356 12.96 -11.25 10.39
C SER A 356 11.49 -10.87 10.58
N VAL A 357 10.70 -11.75 11.18
CA VAL A 357 9.24 -11.55 11.35
C VAL A 357 8.86 -11.68 12.82
N HIS A 358 8.62 -10.56 13.50
CA HIS A 358 8.32 -10.53 14.93
C HIS A 358 7.44 -9.35 15.33
N HIS A 359 6.79 -9.46 16.49
CA HIS A 359 5.91 -8.44 17.07
C HIS A 359 4.72 -8.01 16.18
N ASN A 360 4.40 -8.78 15.15
CA ASN A 360 3.22 -8.56 14.34
C ASN A 360 1.97 -9.09 15.04
N THR A 361 0.80 -8.55 14.69
CA THR A 361 -0.52 -9.03 15.12
C THR A 361 -1.21 -9.72 13.95
N PHE A 362 -1.42 -11.02 14.06
CA PHE A 362 -2.16 -11.81 13.07
C PHE A 362 -3.54 -12.19 13.63
N ALA A 363 -4.59 -11.57 13.12
CA ALA A 363 -5.96 -11.75 13.64
C ALA A 363 -6.98 -11.97 12.52
N ARG A 364 -7.98 -12.83 12.75
CA ARG A 364 -9.11 -13.04 11.81
C ARG A 364 -8.75 -13.41 10.35
N ASN A 365 -7.49 -13.67 10.02
CA ASN A 365 -7.14 -14.12 8.67
C ASN A 365 -7.71 -15.52 8.44
N ARG A 366 -8.28 -15.77 7.27
CA ARG A 366 -8.84 -17.09 6.92
C ARG A 366 -7.75 -18.17 6.90
N VAL A 367 -6.56 -17.79 6.42
CA VAL A 367 -5.32 -18.56 6.57
C VAL A 367 -4.28 -17.62 7.16
N GLN A 368 -3.69 -17.96 8.31
CA GLN A 368 -2.70 -17.08 8.95
C GLN A 368 -1.44 -16.92 8.08
N VAL A 369 -0.85 -18.05 7.68
CA VAL A 369 0.31 -18.08 6.78
C VAL A 369 0.12 -19.16 5.74
N ARG A 370 0.37 -18.84 4.48
CA ARG A 370 0.57 -19.79 3.38
C ARG A 370 2.06 -19.82 3.05
N ALA A 371 2.74 -20.92 3.38
CA ALA A 371 4.17 -21.03 3.19
C ALA A 371 4.51 -22.09 2.12
N ASP A 372 4.91 -21.63 0.94
CA ASP A 372 5.40 -22.46 -0.15
C ASP A 372 6.94 -22.59 -0.03
N VAL A 373 7.39 -23.23 1.05
CA VAL A 373 8.81 -23.40 1.41
C VAL A 373 9.18 -24.87 1.61
N ASN A 374 10.43 -25.22 1.32
CA ASN A 374 10.93 -26.60 1.41
C ASN A 374 11.61 -26.93 2.74
N SER A 375 11.75 -25.94 3.62
CA SER A 375 12.36 -26.06 4.95
C SER A 375 11.46 -25.41 6.00
N GLN A 376 11.75 -25.67 7.27
CA GLN A 376 11.13 -24.91 8.36
C GLN A 376 11.82 -23.55 8.50
N VAL A 377 11.03 -22.50 8.69
CA VAL A 377 11.47 -21.11 8.92
C VAL A 377 10.94 -20.66 10.28
N ALA A 378 11.80 -20.06 11.10
CA ALA A 378 11.43 -19.55 12.41
C ALA A 378 11.08 -18.06 12.33
N TRP A 379 9.91 -17.66 12.82
CA TRP A 379 9.44 -16.28 12.90
C TRP A 379 9.38 -15.82 14.35
N ASN A 380 10.57 -15.68 14.93
CA ASN A 380 10.76 -15.12 16.26
C ASN A 380 12.21 -14.66 16.44
N GLU A 381 12.43 -13.68 17.31
CA GLU A 381 13.74 -13.34 17.86
C GLU A 381 13.77 -13.68 19.36
N SER A 382 13.99 -12.67 20.22
CA SER A 382 13.75 -12.75 21.67
C SER A 382 12.27 -12.99 21.99
N ALA A 383 11.37 -12.47 21.14
CA ALA A 383 9.94 -12.74 21.11
C ALA A 383 9.45 -12.88 19.66
N GLY A 384 8.32 -13.55 19.48
CA GLY A 384 7.69 -13.83 18.20
C GLY A 384 6.54 -12.89 17.91
N ASN A 385 5.46 -13.42 17.35
CA ASN A 385 4.29 -12.69 16.89
C ASN A 385 3.07 -13.04 17.74
N TYR A 386 2.07 -12.16 17.74
CA TYR A 386 0.76 -12.48 18.28
C TYR A 386 -0.10 -13.19 17.23
N TRP A 387 -0.70 -14.30 17.62
CA TRP A 387 -1.57 -15.12 16.76
C TRP A 387 -2.93 -15.30 17.42
N ALA A 388 -3.94 -14.58 16.94
CA ALA A 388 -5.28 -14.69 17.49
C ALA A 388 -5.79 -16.14 17.40
N GLY A 389 -6.22 -16.70 18.53
CA GLY A 389 -6.71 -18.08 18.62
C GLY A 389 -5.62 -19.16 18.78
N ALA A 390 -4.34 -18.81 18.88
CA ALA A 390 -3.27 -19.80 19.13
C ALA A 390 -3.35 -20.45 20.53
N GLY A 391 -4.09 -19.83 21.47
CA GLY A 391 -4.16 -20.26 22.86
C GLY A 391 -2.79 -20.20 23.51
N ALA A 392 -2.17 -19.02 23.45
CA ALA A 392 -0.93 -18.71 24.14
C ALA A 392 -1.05 -19.08 25.62
N ARG A 393 0.02 -19.66 26.16
CA ARG A 393 0.15 -19.97 27.59
C ARG A 393 1.40 -19.28 28.02
N ASP A 394 1.25 -18.31 28.90
CA ASP A 394 2.31 -17.53 29.53
C ASP A 394 2.20 -17.79 31.04
N VAL A 395 3.00 -18.75 31.51
CA VAL A 395 2.97 -19.28 32.87
C VAL A 395 3.81 -18.42 33.81
N ASP A 396 4.90 -17.83 33.32
CA ASP A 396 5.79 -16.98 34.12
C ASP A 396 5.44 -15.48 34.06
N GLY A 397 4.54 -15.07 33.17
CA GLY A 397 3.98 -13.72 33.08
C GLY A 397 4.90 -12.73 32.38
N ASP A 398 5.82 -13.19 31.53
CA ASP A 398 6.78 -12.34 30.80
C ASP A 398 6.23 -11.78 29.48
N GLY A 399 4.99 -12.11 29.12
CA GLY A 399 4.31 -11.69 27.89
C GLY A 399 4.58 -12.61 26.70
N VAL A 400 5.35 -13.69 26.89
CA VAL A 400 5.72 -14.65 25.85
C VAL A 400 5.18 -16.04 26.20
N SER A 401 4.59 -16.70 25.22
CA SER A 401 4.04 -18.04 25.39
C SER A 401 5.14 -19.11 25.48
N GLU A 402 5.11 -19.98 26.49
CA GLU A 402 6.03 -21.14 26.56
C GLU A 402 5.65 -22.26 25.59
N THR A 403 4.48 -22.15 24.95
CA THR A 403 4.07 -23.07 23.89
C THR A 403 4.29 -22.46 22.51
N ARG A 404 5.05 -23.16 21.66
CA ARG A 404 5.23 -22.80 20.25
C ARG A 404 3.92 -22.81 19.46
N TYR A 405 3.86 -21.99 18.41
CA TYR A 405 2.78 -21.97 17.44
C TYR A 405 3.31 -22.29 16.04
N ARG A 406 2.49 -22.92 15.20
CA ARG A 406 2.85 -23.30 13.82
C ARG A 406 1.75 -22.81 12.87
N PRO A 407 1.84 -21.57 12.37
CA PRO A 407 0.83 -21.01 11.47
C PRO A 407 0.78 -21.71 10.10
N ALA A 408 1.90 -22.32 9.69
CA ALA A 408 2.01 -23.14 8.48
C ALA A 408 2.77 -24.43 8.82
N GLY A 409 2.08 -25.57 8.85
CA GLY A 409 2.63 -26.87 9.22
C GLY A 409 2.04 -28.03 8.43
N MET A 410 2.06 -29.24 8.99
CA MET A 410 1.61 -30.49 8.35
C MET A 410 0.16 -30.40 7.86
N VAL A 411 -0.72 -29.72 8.59
CA VAL A 411 -2.11 -29.52 8.16
C VAL A 411 -2.17 -28.83 6.81
N GLN A 412 -1.43 -27.73 6.65
CA GLN A 412 -1.34 -27.01 5.38
C GLN A 412 -0.72 -27.88 4.29
N HIS A 413 0.38 -28.57 4.61
CA HIS A 413 1.06 -29.48 3.68
C HIS A 413 0.11 -30.58 3.16
N LEU A 414 -0.66 -31.22 4.05
CA LEU A 414 -1.65 -32.25 3.72
C LEU A 414 -2.77 -31.69 2.85
N THR A 415 -3.30 -30.51 3.17
CA THR A 415 -4.35 -29.88 2.37
C THR A 415 -3.85 -29.39 1.00
N GLY A 416 -2.57 -29.02 0.89
CA GLY A 416 -1.92 -28.69 -0.38
C GLY A 416 -1.77 -29.91 -1.28
N GLN A 417 -1.35 -31.06 -0.73
CA GLN A 417 -1.25 -32.32 -1.47
C GLN A 417 -2.62 -32.95 -1.78
N HIS A 418 -3.60 -32.73 -0.91
CA HIS A 418 -4.94 -33.28 -1.00
C HIS A 418 -5.99 -32.17 -0.80
N PRO A 419 -6.35 -31.40 -1.84
CA PRO A 419 -7.29 -30.29 -1.71
C PRO A 419 -8.66 -30.67 -1.13
N ARG A 420 -9.10 -31.92 -1.33
CA ARG A 420 -10.34 -32.45 -0.73
C ARG A 420 -10.28 -32.57 0.80
N ALA A 421 -9.08 -32.65 1.38
CA ALA A 421 -8.88 -32.71 2.83
C ALA A 421 -9.21 -31.38 3.52
N SER A 422 -9.25 -30.26 2.78
CA SER A 422 -9.56 -28.93 3.31
C SER A 422 -10.95 -28.86 3.97
N ALA A 423 -11.90 -29.71 3.54
CA ALA A 423 -13.23 -29.81 4.16
C ALA A 423 -13.19 -30.33 5.61
N PHE A 424 -12.07 -30.89 6.06
CA PHE A 424 -11.92 -31.51 7.39
C PHE A 424 -10.98 -30.72 8.31
N THR A 425 -10.50 -29.53 7.91
CA THR A 425 -9.55 -28.73 8.71
C THR A 425 -10.09 -28.32 10.08
N GLY A 426 -11.41 -28.19 10.23
CA GLY A 426 -12.10 -27.96 11.50
C GLY A 426 -12.51 -29.23 12.26
N SER A 427 -12.12 -30.42 11.80
CA SER A 427 -12.50 -31.69 12.46
C SER A 427 -11.58 -32.04 13.64
N PRO A 428 -12.05 -32.85 14.61
CA PRO A 428 -11.23 -33.31 15.73
C PRO A 428 -9.94 -34.04 15.32
N ALA A 429 -9.93 -34.70 14.16
CA ALA A 429 -8.73 -35.39 13.66
C ALA A 429 -7.59 -34.40 13.35
N PHE A 430 -7.91 -33.25 12.76
CA PHE A 430 -6.93 -32.20 12.46
C PHE A 430 -6.49 -31.46 13.73
N GLU A 431 -7.33 -31.37 14.76
CA GLU A 431 -6.90 -30.87 16.09
C GLU A 431 -5.86 -31.79 16.74
N VAL A 432 -6.00 -33.10 16.61
CA VAL A 432 -4.99 -34.06 17.11
C VAL A 432 -3.66 -33.88 16.38
N VAL A 433 -3.67 -33.67 15.07
CA VAL A 433 -2.46 -33.37 14.29
C VAL A 433 -1.81 -32.07 14.80
N ARG A 434 -2.58 -30.98 14.95
CA ARG A 434 -2.08 -29.71 15.50
C ARG A 434 -1.50 -29.87 16.90
N LEU A 435 -2.17 -30.64 17.77
CA LEU A 435 -1.68 -30.90 19.12
C LEU A 435 -0.35 -31.66 19.09
N ALA A 436 -0.25 -32.71 18.27
CA ALA A 436 0.98 -33.48 18.09
C ALA A 436 2.12 -32.59 17.58
N GLU A 437 1.84 -31.71 16.61
CA GLU A 437 2.79 -30.72 16.10
C GLU A 437 3.22 -29.68 17.14
N ARG A 438 2.39 -29.37 18.14
CA ARG A 438 2.76 -28.48 19.24
C ARG A 438 3.63 -29.19 20.28
N THR A 439 3.35 -30.46 20.58
CA THR A 439 3.96 -31.18 21.69
C THR A 439 5.21 -31.99 21.33
N LEU A 440 5.36 -32.45 20.09
CA LEU A 440 6.44 -33.37 19.69
C LEU A 440 7.57 -32.65 18.95
N PRO A 441 8.77 -32.49 19.53
CA PRO A 441 9.89 -31.78 18.90
C PRO A 441 10.42 -32.46 17.62
N ALA A 442 10.29 -33.78 17.51
CA ALA A 442 10.92 -34.59 16.45
C ALA A 442 10.25 -34.49 15.05
N VAL A 443 9.23 -33.64 14.89
CA VAL A 443 8.54 -33.43 13.61
C VAL A 443 8.94 -32.07 13.05
N GLU A 444 10.00 -32.07 12.25
CA GLU A 444 10.43 -30.94 11.42
C GLU A 444 9.69 -31.01 10.08
N ALA A 445 8.46 -30.47 10.05
CA ALA A 445 7.74 -30.26 8.81
C ALA A 445 8.18 -28.93 8.18
N PRO A 446 8.30 -28.85 6.84
CA PRO A 446 8.44 -27.59 6.13
C PRO A 446 7.29 -26.64 6.48
N GLY A 447 7.59 -25.33 6.49
CA GLY A 447 6.61 -24.30 6.84
C GLY A 447 7.17 -23.27 7.81
N VAL A 448 6.29 -22.65 8.59
CA VAL A 448 6.64 -21.58 9.54
C VAL A 448 6.33 -22.02 10.96
N VAL A 449 7.28 -21.75 11.86
CA VAL A 449 7.14 -21.95 13.30
C VAL A 449 7.45 -20.65 14.02
N ASP A 450 6.67 -20.36 15.06
CA ASP A 450 6.97 -19.31 16.03
C ASP A 450 7.23 -20.00 17.37
N HIS A 451 8.48 -19.95 17.82
CA HIS A 451 8.89 -20.59 19.07
C HIS A 451 8.51 -19.80 20.31
N ARG A 452 8.25 -18.49 20.17
CA ARG A 452 8.05 -17.57 21.28
C ARG A 452 6.85 -16.64 21.00
N PRO A 453 5.64 -17.16 20.75
CA PRO A 453 4.49 -16.33 20.42
C PRO A 453 4.18 -15.31 21.52
N LEU A 454 3.71 -14.12 21.16
CA LEU A 454 3.25 -13.13 22.15
C LEU A 454 1.93 -13.57 22.78
N ALA A 455 1.79 -13.33 24.09
CA ALA A 455 0.56 -13.61 24.84
C ALA A 455 -0.56 -12.61 24.51
N GLU A 456 -0.21 -11.34 24.31
CA GLU A 456 -1.13 -10.23 24.04
C GLU A 456 -0.80 -9.54 22.70
N PRO A 457 -1.79 -8.98 22.01
CA PRO A 457 -1.58 -8.31 20.74
C PRO A 457 -0.92 -6.93 20.93
N PRO A 458 0.12 -6.60 20.14
CA PRO A 458 0.66 -5.23 20.10
C PRO A 458 -0.30 -4.18 19.51
N HIS A 459 -1.34 -4.58 18.78
CA HIS A 459 -2.29 -3.69 18.11
C HIS A 459 -3.74 -4.03 18.49
N ASP A 460 -4.59 -3.00 18.64
CA ASP A 460 -6.03 -3.20 18.79
C ASP A 460 -6.70 -3.43 17.44
N TRP A 461 -6.65 -4.67 16.98
CA TRP A 461 -7.22 -5.06 15.70
C TRP A 461 -8.75 -4.99 15.65
N ARG A 462 -9.42 -4.85 16.81
CA ARG A 462 -10.89 -4.84 16.90
C ARG A 462 -11.50 -3.54 16.40
N ASP A 463 -10.74 -2.44 16.43
CA ASP A 463 -11.17 -1.13 15.93
C ASP A 463 -11.63 -1.18 14.46
N TYR A 464 -11.04 -2.07 13.65
CA TYR A 464 -11.44 -2.31 12.25
C TYR A 464 -12.77 -3.07 12.09
N TYR A 465 -13.38 -3.56 13.15
CA TYR A 465 -14.61 -4.38 13.11
C TYR A 465 -15.72 -3.86 14.04
N ASP A 466 -15.40 -2.94 14.94
CA ASP A 466 -16.36 -2.37 15.87
C ASP A 466 -17.09 -1.18 15.23
N ARG A 467 -18.37 -1.40 14.91
CA ARG A 467 -19.26 -0.40 14.28
C ARG A 467 -19.80 0.66 15.26
N SER A 468 -19.23 0.78 16.46
CA SER A 468 -19.79 1.57 17.57
C SER A 468 -19.22 3.00 17.70
N HIS A 469 -18.64 3.56 16.64
CA HIS A 469 -18.17 4.94 16.61
C HIS A 469 -19.08 5.82 15.74
#